data_AF-A0A9E6WDM9-F1
#
_entry.id   AF-A0A9E6WDM9-F1
#
_cell.length_a   1.000
_cell.length_b   1.000
_cell.length_c   1.000
_cell.angle_alpha   90.00
_cell.angle_beta   90.00
_cell.angle_gamma   90.00
#
_symmetry.space_group_name_H-M   'P 1'
#
loop_
_entity.id
_entity.type
_entity.pdbx_description
1 polymer ?
#
loop_
_entity_poly.entity_id
_entity_poly.type
_entity_poly.pdbx_seq_one_letter_code
_entity_poly.pdbx_strand_id
1 'polypeptide(L)'
;MPTVILINLCYTVAAVFFILGLKLLGTPDTARRGNALSSLGMLLAVVVTLLDQAIIDYHWILLGIVTGTVIGALAARLVAMTAMPEMVALFNGFGGIASLLVGCMALSQNQLDRFILLTIFMSIMIGGVTFSGSLIAWGKL
;
A
#
# COMPACT_ATOMS: atom_id res chain seq x y z
N MET A 1 -21.29 20.05 0.79
CA MET A 1 -19.85 19.94 1.10
C MET A 1 -19.22 19.14 -0.02
N PRO A 2 -18.30 19.68 -0.83
CA PRO A 2 -17.82 18.95 -1.99
C PRO A 2 -17.06 17.74 -1.44
N THR A 3 -17.50 16.54 -1.81
CA THR A 3 -16.95 15.24 -1.40
C THR A 3 -15.42 15.20 -1.43
N VAL A 4 -14.82 15.89 -2.40
CA VAL A 4 -13.36 16.09 -2.55
C VAL A 4 -12.70 16.70 -1.30
N ILE A 5 -13.29 17.72 -0.67
CA ILE A 5 -12.71 18.33 0.54
C ILE A 5 -12.75 17.33 1.70
N LEU A 6 -13.84 16.57 1.83
CA LEU A 6 -13.96 15.54 2.84
C LEU A 6 -12.91 14.43 2.64
N ILE A 7 -12.74 13.98 1.38
CA ILE A 7 -11.73 12.98 1.00
C ILE A 7 -10.32 13.47 1.35
N ASN A 8 -9.96 14.70 0.96
CA ASN A 8 -8.64 15.27 1.25
C ASN A 8 -8.38 15.45 2.75
N LEU A 9 -9.40 15.85 3.51
CA LEU A 9 -9.30 15.98 4.96
C LEU A 9 -9.09 14.60 5.61
N CYS A 10 -9.83 13.59 5.18
CA CYS A 10 -9.64 12.21 5.59
C CYS A 10 -8.23 11.68 5.24
N TYR A 11 -7.69 11.96 4.05
CA TYR A 11 -6.30 11.60 3.71
C TYR A 11 -5.28 12.28 4.63
N THR A 12 -5.54 13.53 5.01
CA THR A 12 -4.69 14.24 5.97
C THR A 12 -4.74 13.57 7.34
N VAL A 13 -5.92 13.17 7.80
CA VAL A 13 -6.09 12.42 9.05
C VAL A 13 -5.40 11.06 8.99
N ALA A 14 -5.52 10.33 7.88
CA ALA A 14 -4.81 9.05 7.67
C ALA A 14 -3.29 9.24 7.76
N ALA A 15 -2.75 10.28 7.11
CA ALA A 15 -1.33 10.62 7.19
C ALA A 15 -0.88 10.90 8.62
N VAL A 16 -1.67 11.63 9.41
CA VAL A 16 -1.39 11.87 10.83
C VAL A 16 -1.36 10.55 11.62
N PHE A 17 -2.30 9.63 11.37
CA PHE A 17 -2.29 8.32 12.03
C PHE A 17 -1.06 7.49 11.66
N PHE A 18 -0.60 7.52 10.40
CA PHE A 18 0.65 6.86 10.01
C PHE A 18 1.87 7.47 10.70
N ILE A 19 1.98 8.81 10.73
CA ILE A 19 3.11 9.50 11.38
C ILE A 19 3.17 9.16 12.88
N LEU A 20 2.04 9.25 13.57
CA LEU A 20 1.95 8.92 14.99
C LEU A 20 2.19 7.41 15.22
N GLY A 21 1.64 6.56 14.36
CA GLY A 21 1.80 5.11 14.41
C GLY A 21 3.27 4.69 14.29
N LEU A 22 3.99 5.24 13.32
CA LEU A 22 5.43 5.03 13.14
C LEU A 22 6.25 5.54 14.33
N LYS A 23 5.88 6.70 14.89
CA LYS A 23 6.54 7.22 16.11
C LYS A 23 6.40 6.27 17.29
N LEU A 24 5.21 5.70 17.50
CA LEU A 24 4.92 4.73 18.56
C LEU A 24 5.62 3.39 18.33
N LEU A 25 5.80 2.96 17.07
CA LEU A 25 6.55 1.75 16.75
C LEU A 25 8.04 1.82 17.14
N GLY A 26 8.60 3.02 17.38
CA GLY A 26 9.99 3.20 17.79
C GLY A 26 10.32 2.76 19.22
N THR A 27 9.33 2.45 20.07
CA THR A 27 9.57 1.96 21.44
C THR A 27 8.75 0.70 21.75
N PRO A 28 9.34 -0.32 22.41
CA PRO A 28 8.65 -1.58 22.71
C PRO A 28 7.34 -1.39 23.48
N ASP A 29 7.30 -0.46 24.45
CA ASP A 29 6.15 -0.21 25.31
C ASP A 29 4.93 0.32 24.53
N THR A 30 5.17 1.04 23.43
CA THR A 30 4.09 1.64 22.64
C THR A 30 3.86 0.99 21.28
N ALA A 31 4.70 0.01 20.90
CA ALA A 31 4.66 -0.64 19.58
C ALA A 31 3.29 -1.24 19.22
N ARG A 32 2.60 -1.91 20.17
CA ARG A 32 1.25 -2.47 19.92
C ARG A 32 0.23 -1.39 19.58
N ARG A 33 0.28 -0.24 20.28
CA ARG A 33 -0.60 0.91 20.01
C ARG A 33 -0.23 1.57 18.68
N GLY A 34 1.07 1.66 18.37
CA GLY A 34 1.55 2.17 17.09
C GLY A 34 1.02 1.37 15.91
N ASN A 35 1.10 0.03 15.98
CA ASN A 35 0.56 -0.85 14.95
C ASN A 35 -0.96 -0.69 14.78
N ALA A 36 -1.71 -0.62 15.88
CA ALA A 36 -3.16 -0.41 15.83
C ALA A 36 -3.52 0.94 15.17
N LEU A 37 -2.80 2.01 15.50
CA LEU A 37 -3.03 3.33 14.92
C LEU A 37 -2.72 3.36 13.41
N SER A 38 -1.61 2.76 12.98
CA SER A 38 -1.28 2.61 11.56
C SER A 38 -2.33 1.79 10.79
N SER A 39 -2.84 0.70 11.40
CA SER A 39 -3.88 -0.12 10.77
C SER A 39 -5.20 0.64 10.59
N LEU A 40 -5.55 1.51 11.56
CA LEU A 40 -6.74 2.35 11.48
C LEU A 40 -6.56 3.45 10.43
N GLY A 41 -5.36 4.03 10.33
CA GLY A 41 -5.00 4.95 9.24
C GLY A 41 -5.13 4.32 7.86
N MET A 42 -4.65 3.09 7.68
CA MET A 42 -4.80 2.34 6.43
C MET A 42 -6.27 2.05 6.11
N LEU A 43 -7.06 1.57 7.08
CA LEU A 43 -8.48 1.31 6.90
C LEU A 43 -9.24 2.57 6.49
N LEU A 44 -8.96 3.70 7.14
CA LEU A 44 -9.56 4.99 6.81
C LEU A 44 -9.22 5.41 5.38
N ALA A 45 -7.94 5.29 4.98
CA ALA A 45 -7.50 5.62 3.62
C ALA A 45 -8.25 4.77 2.58
N VAL A 46 -8.29 3.45 2.75
CA VAL A 46 -8.98 2.53 1.83
C VAL A 46 -10.47 2.87 1.72
N VAL A 47 -11.18 3.02 2.84
CA VAL A 47 -12.63 3.30 2.84
C VAL A 47 -12.94 4.64 2.17
N VAL A 48 -12.13 5.66 2.40
CA VAL A 48 -12.36 7.00 1.83
C VAL A 48 -12.03 7.03 0.36
N THR A 49 -11.00 6.31 -0.10
CA THR A 49 -10.73 6.15 -1.54
C THR A 49 -11.91 5.52 -2.26
N LEU A 50 -12.66 4.61 -1.62
CA LEU A 50 -13.90 4.04 -2.20
C LEU A 50 -15.05 5.06 -2.36
N LEU A 51 -14.96 6.25 -1.74
CA LEU A 51 -15.94 7.32 -1.89
C LEU A 51 -15.61 8.27 -3.06
N ASP A 52 -14.51 8.02 -3.77
CA ASP A 52 -14.13 8.79 -4.95
C ASP A 52 -15.12 8.55 -6.10
N GLN A 53 -15.48 9.63 -6.81
CA GLN A 53 -16.50 9.64 -7.84
C GLN A 53 -16.01 9.04 -9.17
N ALA A 54 -14.71 8.77 -9.30
CA ALA A 54 -14.10 8.18 -10.49
C ALA A 54 -14.11 6.63 -10.51
N ILE A 55 -14.74 5.97 -9.54
CA ILE A 55 -14.78 4.51 -9.48
C ILE A 55 -15.88 3.96 -10.40
N ILE A 56 -15.45 3.29 -11.46
CA ILE A 56 -16.35 2.75 -12.50
C ILE A 56 -16.85 1.35 -12.13
N ASP A 57 -16.02 0.50 -11.52
CA ASP A 57 -16.38 -0.89 -11.24
C ASP A 57 -15.90 -1.36 -9.85
N TYR A 58 -16.86 -1.43 -8.92
CA TYR A 58 -16.62 -1.92 -7.56
C TYR A 58 -16.39 -3.43 -7.50
N HIS A 59 -16.77 -4.21 -8.53
CA HIS A 59 -16.62 -5.66 -8.50
C HIS A 59 -15.14 -6.05 -8.48
N TRP A 60 -14.32 -5.47 -9.36
CA TRP A 60 -12.88 -5.75 -9.41
C TRP A 60 -12.15 -5.27 -8.16
N ILE A 61 -12.54 -4.11 -7.62
CA ILE A 61 -11.95 -3.58 -6.39
C ILE A 61 -12.26 -4.51 -5.21
N LEU A 62 -13.54 -4.90 -5.05
CA LEU A 62 -13.95 -5.81 -3.99
C LEU A 62 -13.24 -7.16 -4.12
N LEU A 63 -13.16 -7.71 -5.33
CA LEU A 63 -12.47 -8.97 -5.59
C LEU A 63 -10.98 -8.88 -5.23
N GLY A 64 -10.31 -7.79 -5.62
CA GLY A 64 -8.91 -7.55 -5.27
C GLY A 64 -8.69 -7.42 -3.76
N ILE A 65 -9.52 -6.64 -3.07
CA ILE A 65 -9.44 -6.47 -1.61
C ILE A 65 -9.67 -7.81 -0.91
N VAL A 66 -10.71 -8.56 -1.27
CA VAL A 66 -11.05 -9.83 -0.62
C VAL A 66 -9.95 -10.86 -0.87
N THR A 67 -9.56 -11.08 -2.13
CA THR A 67 -8.55 -12.09 -2.46
C THR A 67 -7.20 -11.75 -1.87
N GLY A 68 -6.75 -10.49 -1.99
CA GLY A 68 -5.49 -10.01 -1.42
C GLY A 68 -5.47 -10.10 0.10
N THR A 69 -6.56 -9.70 0.78
CA THR A 69 -6.66 -9.77 2.25
C THR A 69 -6.67 -11.21 2.74
N VAL A 70 -7.40 -12.12 2.07
CA VAL A 70 -7.44 -13.54 2.46
C VAL A 70 -6.07 -14.18 2.31
N ILE A 71 -5.43 -14.03 1.14
CA ILE A 71 -4.10 -14.62 0.89
C ILE A 71 -3.06 -14.01 1.85
N GLY A 72 -3.04 -12.67 1.98
CA GLY A 72 -2.10 -11.97 2.85
C GLY A 72 -2.28 -12.33 4.33
N ALA A 73 -3.52 -12.40 4.83
CA ALA A 73 -3.79 -12.75 6.22
C ALA A 73 -3.45 -14.22 6.53
N LEU A 74 -3.72 -15.13 5.60
CA LEU A 74 -3.33 -16.54 5.76
C LEU A 74 -1.82 -16.70 5.74
N ALA A 75 -1.12 -16.11 4.76
CA ALA A 75 0.33 -16.13 4.69
C ALA A 75 0.97 -15.55 5.96
N ALA A 76 0.47 -14.42 6.46
CA ALA A 76 0.98 -13.76 7.66
C ALA A 76 0.78 -14.58 8.95
N ARG A 77 -0.28 -15.40 9.02
CA ARG A 77 -0.60 -16.19 10.22
C ARG A 77 0.02 -17.58 10.23
N LEU A 78 0.25 -18.15 9.06
CA LEU A 78 0.69 -19.54 8.90
C LEU A 78 2.20 -19.70 8.78
N VAL A 79 2.94 -18.63 8.45
CA VAL A 79 4.41 -18.67 8.40
C VAL A 79 5.01 -18.84 9.80
N ALA A 80 6.07 -19.64 9.87
CA ALA A 80 6.84 -19.82 11.10
C ALA A 80 7.57 -18.52 11.49
N MET A 81 7.69 -18.25 12.79
CA MET A 81 8.39 -17.04 13.28
C MET A 81 9.87 -16.99 12.85
N THR A 82 10.49 -18.14 12.57
CA THR A 82 11.86 -18.25 12.03
C THR A 82 11.97 -17.77 10.58
N ALA A 83 10.86 -17.83 9.84
CA ALA A 83 10.69 -17.44 8.44
C ALA A 83 10.07 -16.03 8.31
N MET A 84 10.12 -15.21 9.36
CA MET A 84 9.66 -13.81 9.26
C MET A 84 10.49 -12.97 8.27
N PRO A 85 11.83 -13.10 8.18
CA PRO A 85 12.62 -12.31 7.23
C PRO A 85 12.21 -12.53 5.76
N GLU A 86 12.00 -13.79 5.34
CA GLU A 86 11.56 -14.15 3.99
C GLU A 86 10.15 -13.62 3.69
N MET A 87 9.21 -13.72 4.64
CA MET A 87 7.84 -13.23 4.45
C MET A 87 7.80 -11.70 4.31
N VAL A 88 8.60 -10.99 5.11
CA VAL A 88 8.73 -9.52 5.02
C VAL A 88 9.31 -9.10 3.67
N ALA A 89 10.31 -9.81 3.15
CA ALA A 89 10.85 -9.56 1.82
C ALA A 89 9.76 -9.72 0.75
N LEU A 90 9.03 -10.84 0.77
CA LEU A 90 7.97 -11.11 -0.20
C LEU A 90 6.84 -10.06 -0.16
N PHE A 91 6.39 -9.65 1.03
CA PHE A 91 5.37 -8.60 1.18
C PHE A 91 5.83 -7.23 0.69
N ASN A 92 7.11 -6.88 0.89
CA ASN A 92 7.68 -5.67 0.31
C ASN A 92 7.67 -5.72 -1.22
N GLY A 93 7.98 -6.89 -1.80
CA GLY A 93 7.90 -7.14 -3.23
C GLY A 93 6.49 -6.91 -3.81
N PHE A 94 5.45 -7.38 -3.13
CA PHE A 94 4.07 -7.12 -3.55
C PHE A 94 3.68 -5.63 -3.52
N GLY A 95 4.22 -4.86 -2.57
CA GLY A 95 4.09 -3.41 -2.58
C GLY A 95 4.78 -2.77 -3.80
N GLY A 96 5.98 -3.26 -4.15
CA GLY A 96 6.73 -2.82 -5.33
C GLY A 96 6.00 -3.07 -6.65
N ILE A 97 5.51 -4.30 -6.87
CA ILE A 97 4.77 -4.62 -8.10
C ILE A 97 3.43 -3.88 -8.17
N ALA A 98 2.76 -3.62 -7.04
CA ALA A 98 1.56 -2.78 -7.01
C ALA A 98 1.86 -1.35 -7.50
N SER A 99 2.94 -0.73 -7.01
CA SER A 99 3.39 0.59 -7.49
C SER A 99 3.71 0.59 -8.98
N LEU A 100 4.37 -0.47 -9.46
CA LEU A 100 4.67 -0.63 -10.88
C LEU A 100 3.41 -0.71 -11.74
N LEU A 101 2.44 -1.55 -11.35
CA LEU A 101 1.19 -1.73 -12.11
C LEU A 101 0.36 -0.45 -12.13
N VAL A 102 0.27 0.27 -11.01
CA VAL A 102 -0.37 1.59 -10.94
C VAL A 102 0.34 2.59 -11.85
N GLY A 103 1.68 2.59 -11.87
CA GLY A 103 2.47 3.41 -12.79
C GLY A 103 2.20 3.09 -14.27
N CYS A 104 2.16 1.80 -14.64
CA CYS A 104 1.83 1.36 -15.99
C CYS A 104 0.43 1.80 -16.42
N MET A 105 -0.56 1.72 -15.53
CA MET A 105 -1.91 2.21 -15.78
C MET A 105 -1.93 3.75 -15.94
N ALA A 106 -1.13 4.48 -15.16
CA ALA A 106 -1.05 5.94 -15.27
C ALA A 106 -0.52 6.43 -16.63
N LEU A 107 0.22 5.60 -17.38
CA LEU A 107 0.67 5.92 -18.74
C LEU A 107 -0.47 6.03 -19.76
N SER A 108 -1.63 5.42 -19.49
CA SER A 108 -2.78 5.48 -20.40
C SER A 108 -3.62 6.76 -20.25
N GLN A 109 -3.27 7.67 -19.34
CA GLN A 109 -3.99 8.93 -19.17
C GLN A 109 -3.68 9.91 -20.31
N ASN A 110 -4.70 10.61 -20.78
CA ASN A 110 -4.53 11.67 -21.77
C ASN A 110 -3.98 12.94 -21.10
N GLN A 111 -2.99 13.58 -21.73
CA GLN A 111 -2.32 14.82 -21.28
C GLN A 111 -1.34 14.64 -20.10
N LEU A 112 -0.24 13.92 -20.35
CA LEU A 112 0.86 13.82 -19.38
C LEU A 112 1.87 14.96 -19.59
N ASP A 113 2.02 15.82 -18.58
CA ASP A 113 3.16 16.74 -18.52
C ASP A 113 4.47 15.96 -18.32
N ARG A 114 5.60 16.52 -18.79
CA ARG A 114 6.93 15.91 -18.67
C ARG A 114 7.29 15.60 -17.22
N PHE A 115 6.87 16.46 -16.28
CA PHE A 115 7.10 16.23 -14.87
C PHE A 115 6.34 15.00 -14.37
N ILE A 116 5.05 14.87 -14.72
CA ILE A 116 4.22 13.72 -14.35
C ILE A 116 4.80 12.44 -14.96
N LEU A 117 5.18 12.47 -16.23
CA LEU A 117 5.79 11.33 -16.91
C LEU A 117 7.07 10.85 -16.20
N LEU A 118 7.91 11.79 -15.73
CA LEU A 118 9.10 11.46 -14.94
C LEU A 118 8.74 10.77 -13.62
N THR A 119 7.72 11.25 -12.91
CA THR A 119 7.27 10.63 -11.66
C THR A 119 6.69 9.23 -11.88
N ILE A 120 5.94 9.03 -12.97
CA ILE A 120 5.41 7.72 -13.36
C ILE A 120 6.57 6.77 -13.70
N PHE A 121 7.54 7.22 -14.50
CA PHE A 121 8.72 6.44 -14.83
C PHE A 121 9.49 6.01 -13.58
N MET A 122 9.73 6.93 -12.64
CA MET A 122 10.39 6.62 -11.37
C MET A 122 9.59 5.62 -10.53
N SER A 123 8.26 5.74 -10.49
CA SER A 123 7.39 4.78 -9.79
C SER A 123 7.49 3.36 -10.38
N ILE A 124 7.46 3.24 -11.71
CA ILE A 124 7.61 1.96 -12.42
C ILE A 124 8.99 1.36 -12.15
N MET A 125 10.04 2.17 -12.29
CA MET A 125 11.43 1.71 -12.11
C MET A 125 11.69 1.25 -10.68
N ILE A 126 11.34 2.07 -9.68
CA ILE A 126 11.53 1.74 -8.26
C ILE A 126 10.67 0.52 -7.90
N GLY A 127 9.40 0.49 -8.32
CA GLY A 127 8.52 -0.65 -8.08
C GLY A 127 9.07 -1.97 -8.65
N GLY A 128 9.61 -1.94 -9.87
CA GLY A 128 10.21 -3.10 -10.53
C GLY A 128 11.51 -3.57 -9.85
N VAL A 129 12.36 -2.64 -9.42
CA VAL A 129 13.58 -2.96 -8.67
C VAL A 129 13.23 -3.55 -7.30
N THR A 130 12.24 -2.97 -6.61
CA THR A 130 11.75 -3.48 -5.32
C THR A 130 11.19 -4.88 -5.46
N PHE A 131 10.37 -5.14 -6.48
CA PHE A 131 9.80 -6.47 -6.72
C PHE A 131 10.88 -7.51 -7.04
N SER A 132 11.75 -7.23 -8.01
CA SER A 132 12.82 -8.16 -8.41
C SER A 132 13.81 -8.44 -7.28
N GLY A 133 14.23 -7.39 -6.55
CA GLY A 133 15.11 -7.53 -5.39
C GLY A 133 14.47 -8.36 -4.26
N SER A 134 13.18 -8.17 -4.01
CA SER A 134 12.42 -8.92 -3.00
C SER A 134 12.30 -10.41 -3.34
N LEU A 135 12.10 -10.77 -4.61
CA LEU A 135 12.09 -12.17 -5.05
C LEU A 135 13.44 -12.85 -4.86
N ILE A 136 14.54 -12.15 -5.18
CA ILE A 136 15.90 -12.67 -4.98
C ILE A 136 16.20 -12.82 -3.49
N ALA A 137 15.78 -11.86 -2.66
CA ALA A 137 15.97 -11.93 -1.20
C ALA A 137 15.16 -13.08 -0.59
N TRP A 138 13.90 -13.23 -0.98
CA TRP A 138 13.04 -14.32 -0.54
C TRP A 138 13.59 -15.69 -0.93
N GLY A 139 14.09 -15.86 -2.16
CA GLY A 139 14.65 -17.16 -2.59
C GLY A 139 16.01 -17.51 -1.99
N LYS A 140 16.65 -16.60 -1.24
CA LYS A 140 17.96 -16.81 -0.59
C LYS A 140 17.88 -17.09 0.90
N LEU A 141 16.86 -16.56 1.56
CA LEU A 141 16.62 -16.72 2.99
C LEU A 141 15.93 -18.07 3.26
#